data_AF-A0A6B3IHF4-F1
#
_entry.id   AF-A0A6B3IHF4-F1
#
_cell.length_a   1.000
_cell.length_b   1.000
_cell.length_c   1.000
_cell.angle_alpha   90.00
_cell.angle_beta   90.00
_cell.angle_gamma   90.00
#
_symmetry.space_group_name_H-M   'P 1'
#
loop_
_entity.id
_entity.type
_entity.pdbx_description
1 polymer ?
#
loop_
_entity_poly.entity_id
_entity_poly.type
_entity_poly.pdbx_seq_one_letter_code
_entity_poly.pdbx_strand_id
1 'polypeptide(L)'
;IGRNVLRALLERESDLEVVAVNDLTEPAALARLLAFDSTAGRLGRPVKADGDTLVVDGRRITVLAEREPARLPWAELGVDIVLEATGRFTSAEAA
;
A
#
# COMPACT_ATOMS: atom_id res chain seq x y z
N ILE A 1 -7.63 -3.05 -6.14
CA ILE A 1 -7.34 -4.32 -5.41
C ILE A 1 -6.40 -4.08 -4.24
N GLY A 2 -5.21 -3.49 -4.42
CA GLY A 2 -4.24 -3.27 -3.33
C GLY A 2 -4.82 -2.65 -2.06
N ARG A 3 -5.63 -1.57 -2.16
CA ARG A 3 -6.30 -0.98 -0.99
C ARG A 3 -7.17 -1.97 -0.21
N ASN A 4 -7.91 -2.84 -0.88
CA ASN A 4 -8.78 -3.82 -0.21
C ASN A 4 -7.97 -4.91 0.49
N VAL A 5 -6.82 -5.30 -0.08
CA VAL A 5 -5.91 -6.22 0.60
C VAL A 5 -5.33 -5.58 1.85
N LEU A 6 -4.87 -4.32 1.79
CA LEU A 6 -4.42 -3.60 2.97
C LEU A 6 -5.53 -3.50 4.03
N ARG A 7 -6.77 -3.18 3.64
CA ARG A 7 -7.93 -3.18 4.57
C ARG A 7 -8.14 -4.54 5.23
N ALA A 8 -8.11 -5.63 4.46
CA ALA A 8 -8.27 -6.98 4.99
C ALA A 8 -7.14 -7.37 5.96
N LEU A 9 -5.89 -7.01 5.66
CA LEU A 9 -4.74 -7.26 6.53
C LEU A 9 -4.82 -6.45 7.83
N LEU A 10 -5.38 -5.25 7.80
CA LEU A 10 -5.59 -4.44 9.00
C LEU A 10 -6.69 -5.01 9.93
N GLU A 11 -7.59 -5.85 9.42
CA GLU A 11 -8.68 -6.45 10.21
C GLU A 11 -8.33 -7.84 10.75
N ARG A 12 -7.27 -8.46 10.24
CA ARG A 12 -6.91 -9.84 10.55
C ARG A 12 -5.65 -9.87 11.41
N GLU A 13 -5.61 -10.81 12.34
CA GLU A 13 -4.33 -11.24 12.91
C GLU A 13 -3.59 -12.03 11.83
N SER A 14 -2.40 -11.55 11.46
CA SER A 14 -1.53 -12.20 10.50
C SER A 14 -0.08 -11.85 10.79
N ASP A 15 0.82 -12.76 10.44
CA ASP A 15 2.27 -12.53 10.48
C ASP A 15 2.76 -11.62 9.33
N LEU A 16 1.85 -11.14 8.48
CA LEU A 16 2.15 -10.24 7.38
C LEU A 16 2.13 -8.78 7.83
N GLU A 17 3.18 -8.05 7.49
CA GLU A 17 3.29 -6.61 7.67
C GLU A 17 3.41 -5.91 6.31
N VAL A 18 2.58 -4.88 6.09
CA VAL A 18 2.69 -4.04 4.89
C VAL A 18 3.67 -2.91 5.20
N VAL A 19 4.91 -3.05 4.74
CA VAL A 19 5.99 -2.07 4.98
C VAL A 19 6.01 -0.94 3.96
N ALA A 20 5.53 -1.18 2.74
CA ALA A 20 5.52 -0.20 1.66
C ALA A 20 4.34 -0.36 0.71
N VAL A 21 3.98 0.74 0.04
CA VAL A 21 3.06 0.79 -1.11
C VAL A 21 3.68 1.65 -2.20
N ASN A 22 3.43 1.32 -3.46
CA ASN A 22 3.83 2.13 -4.61
C ASN A 22 2.59 2.59 -5.40
N ASP A 23 2.46 3.89 -5.61
CA ASP A 23 1.45 4.48 -6.49
C ASP A 23 1.95 5.84 -7.00
N LEU A 24 1.49 6.25 -8.18
CA LEU A 24 1.89 7.53 -8.79
C LEU A 24 1.09 8.73 -8.24
N THR A 25 0.33 8.50 -7.18
CA THR A 25 -0.56 9.47 -6.54
C THR A 25 0.04 9.92 -5.21
N GLU A 26 -0.17 11.19 -4.86
CA GLU A 26 0.29 11.77 -3.60
C GLU A 26 -0.22 11.00 -2.35
N PRO A 27 0.61 10.83 -1.30
CA PRO A 27 0.25 10.14 -0.07
C PRO A 27 -1.04 10.63 0.59
N ALA A 28 -1.33 11.94 0.53
CA ALA A 28 -2.55 12.51 1.08
C ALA A 28 -3.82 12.00 0.37
N ALA A 29 -3.77 11.80 -0.95
CA ALA A 29 -4.87 11.22 -1.70
C ALA A 29 -4.99 9.71 -1.44
N LEU A 30 -3.88 8.99 -1.30
CA LEU A 30 -3.91 7.58 -0.89
C LEU A 30 -4.54 7.41 0.50
N ALA A 31 -4.18 8.27 1.47
CA ALA A 31 -4.77 8.28 2.81
C ALA A 31 -6.30 8.46 2.75
N ARG A 32 -6.75 9.41 1.93
CA ARG A 32 -8.18 9.67 1.70
C ARG A 32 -8.88 8.45 1.09
N LEU A 33 -8.31 7.85 0.04
CA LEU A 33 -8.88 6.70 -0.64
C LEU A 33 -8.88 5.42 0.21
N LEU A 34 -7.90 5.28 1.11
CA LEU A 34 -7.86 4.19 2.07
C LEU A 34 -8.93 4.39 3.15
N ALA A 35 -9.10 5.60 3.66
CA ALA A 35 -10.08 5.90 4.72
C ALA A 35 -11.53 5.83 4.25
N PHE A 36 -11.81 6.19 2.99
CA PHE A 36 -13.16 6.29 2.43
C PHE A 36 -13.29 5.44 1.17
N ASP A 37 -14.11 4.40 1.24
CA ASP A 37 -14.46 3.54 0.12
C ASP A 37 -15.98 3.56 -0.11
N SER A 38 -16.42 3.65 -1.36
CA SER A 38 -17.84 3.77 -1.69
C SER A 38 -18.63 2.47 -1.53
N THR A 39 -17.98 1.31 -1.63
CA THR A 39 -18.64 0.00 -1.51
C THR A 39 -18.43 -0.60 -0.13
N ALA A 40 -17.20 -0.53 0.39
CA ALA A 40 -16.85 -1.07 1.70
C ALA A 40 -17.02 -0.06 2.85
N GLY A 41 -17.34 1.19 2.55
CA GLY A 41 -17.53 2.24 3.55
C GLY A 41 -16.22 2.75 4.16
N ARG A 42 -16.33 3.34 5.35
CA ARG A 42 -15.20 3.92 6.08
C ARG A 42 -14.35 2.82 6.70
N LEU A 43 -13.02 2.99 6.70
CA LEU A 43 -12.10 2.03 7.30
C LEU A 43 -12.27 1.88 8.84
N GLY A 44 -12.83 2.88 9.51
CA GLY A 44 -13.00 2.85 10.97
C GLY A 44 -11.71 3.05 11.79
N ARG A 45 -10.55 3.18 11.12
CA ARG A 45 -9.24 3.47 11.73
C ARG A 45 -8.74 4.87 11.31
N PRO A 46 -7.96 5.55 12.16
CA PRO A 46 -7.33 6.81 11.77
C PRO A 46 -6.30 6.55 10.68
N VAL A 47 -6.37 7.34 9.60
CA VAL A 47 -5.44 7.30 8.48
C VAL A 47 -4.97 8.73 8.21
N LYS A 48 -3.66 8.92 8.13
CA LYS A 48 -3.05 10.20 7.74
C LYS A 48 -1.83 9.98 6.86
N ALA A 49 -1.48 11.00 6.09
CA ALA A 49 -0.18 11.09 5.42
C ALA A 49 0.77 11.91 6.30
N ASP A 50 2.04 11.52 6.31
CA ASP A 50 3.15 12.14 7.01
C ASP A 50 4.35 12.13 6.06
N GLY A 51 4.47 13.15 5.21
CA GLY A 51 5.43 13.16 4.10
C GLY A 51 5.16 12.02 3.12
N ASP A 52 6.17 11.19 2.89
CA ASP A 52 6.15 9.97 2.09
C ASP A 52 5.65 8.74 2.86
N THR A 53 5.04 8.92 4.04
CA THR A 53 4.55 7.82 4.87
C THR A 53 3.03 7.87 5.01
N LEU A 54 2.37 6.72 4.86
CA LEU A 54 1.00 6.51 5.33
C LEU A 54 1.04 6.00 6.77
N VAL A 55 0.31 6.67 7.65
CA VAL A 55 0.16 6.26 9.06
C VAL A 55 -1.26 5.77 9.28
N VAL A 56 -1.42 4.48 9.55
CA VAL A 56 -2.71 3.81 9.78
C VAL A 56 -2.71 3.20 11.16
N ASP A 57 -3.52 3.75 12.07
CA ASP A 57 -3.61 3.25 13.45
C ASP A 57 -2.23 3.13 14.15
N GLY A 58 -1.37 4.13 13.92
CA GLY A 58 0.00 4.17 14.43
C GLY A 58 1.04 3.39 13.61
N ARG A 59 0.61 2.46 12.74
CA ARG A 59 1.50 1.72 11.82
C ARG A 59 1.99 2.64 10.71
N ARG A 60 3.28 2.59 10.39
CA ARG A 60 3.92 3.41 9.34
C ARG A 60 4.16 2.56 8.10
N ILE A 61 3.74 3.06 6.95
CA ILE A 61 3.84 2.38 5.65
C ILE A 61 4.51 3.36 4.68
N THR A 62 5.67 3.03 4.14
CA THR A 62 6.37 3.88 3.18
C THR A 62 5.59 3.97 1.87
N VAL A 63 5.43 5.16 1.32
CA VAL A 63 4.83 5.42 0.01
C VAL A 63 5.94 5.74 -0.97
N LEU A 64 5.97 4.96 -2.04
CA LEU A 64 6.85 5.14 -3.17
C LEU A 64 6.02 5.63 -4.37
N ALA A 65 6.67 6.34 -5.28
CA ALA A 65 6.06 6.86 -6.50
C ALA A 65 6.97 6.58 -7.71
N GLU A 66 7.25 5.29 -7.95
CA GLU A 66 8.09 4.83 -9.05
C GLU A 66 7.27 4.06 -10.08
N ARG A 67 7.51 4.35 -11.36
CA ARG A 67 6.80 3.76 -12.49
C ARG A 67 7.41 2.44 -12.93
N GLU A 68 8.73 2.30 -12.82
CA GLU A 68 9.49 1.10 -13.20
C GLU A 68 9.69 0.20 -11.98
N PRO A 69 9.02 -0.97 -11.90
CA PRO A 69 9.09 -1.83 -10.71
C PRO A 69 10.51 -2.27 -10.34
N ALA A 70 11.37 -2.44 -11.34
CA ALA A 70 12.77 -2.82 -11.16
C ALA A 70 13.61 -1.76 -10.42
N ARG A 71 13.12 -0.52 -10.29
CA ARG A 71 13.78 0.57 -9.55
C ARG A 71 13.31 0.69 -8.10
N LEU A 72 12.29 -0.07 -7.71
CA LEU A 72 11.77 -0.02 -6.35
C LEU A 72 12.78 -0.67 -5.39
N PRO A 73 13.11 -0.04 -4.25
CA PRO A 73 14.17 -0.49 -3.34
C PRO A 73 13.69 -1.61 -2.41
N TRP A 74 13.11 -2.68 -2.95
CA TRP A 74 12.50 -3.76 -2.18
C TRP A 74 13.46 -4.43 -1.20
N ALA A 75 14.70 -4.68 -1.62
CA ALA A 75 15.71 -5.29 -0.78
C ALA A 75 16.10 -4.39 0.41
N GLU A 76 16.20 -3.07 0.19
CA GLU A 76 16.53 -2.10 1.25
C GLU A 76 15.39 -1.96 2.26
N LEU A 77 14.15 -2.11 1.79
CA LEU A 77 12.94 -2.07 2.61
C LEU A 77 12.62 -3.41 3.30
N GLY A 78 13.41 -4.46 3.06
CA GLY A 78 13.19 -5.78 3.64
C GLY A 78 11.90 -6.46 3.17
N VAL A 79 11.50 -6.23 1.91
CA VAL A 79 10.26 -6.81 1.35
C VAL A 79 10.49 -8.26 0.94
N ASP A 80 9.75 -9.18 1.55
CA ASP A 80 9.76 -10.61 1.19
C ASP A 80 8.80 -10.94 0.03
N ILE A 81 7.66 -10.24 -0.02
CA ILE A 81 6.56 -10.52 -0.95
C ILE A 81 6.03 -9.21 -1.52
N VAL A 82 5.94 -9.13 -2.85
CA VAL A 82 5.26 -8.04 -3.55
C VAL A 82 3.90 -8.51 -4.04
N LEU A 83 2.85 -7.76 -3.70
CA LEU A 83 1.53 -7.92 -4.30
C LEU A 83 1.40 -6.98 -5.50
N GLU A 84 1.55 -7.52 -6.70
CA GLU A 84 1.37 -6.75 -7.92
C GLU A 84 -0.12 -6.56 -8.24
N ALA A 85 -0.61 -5.35 -8.00
CA ALA A 85 -2.03 -5.01 -8.12
C ALA A 85 -2.30 -3.80 -9.04
N THR A 86 -1.31 -3.40 -9.85
CA THR A 86 -1.47 -2.30 -10.83
C THR A 86 -2.22 -2.74 -12.08
N GLY A 87 -2.23 -4.05 -12.37
CA GLY A 87 -2.81 -4.62 -13.58
C GLY A 87 -1.98 -4.39 -14.85
N ARG A 88 -0.74 -3.90 -14.73
CA ARG A 88 0.18 -3.65 -15.87
C ARG A 88 1.22 -4.76 -16.04
N PHE A 89 1.69 -5.33 -14.93
CA PHE A 89 2.76 -6.32 -14.91
C PHE A 89 2.17 -7.71 -14.63
N THR A 90 1.52 -8.29 -15.64
CA THR A 90 0.74 -9.54 -15.48
C THR A 90 1.38 -10.77 -16.12
N SER A 91 2.54 -10.65 -16.77
CA SER A 91 3.33 -11.79 -17.25
C SER A 91 4.41 -12.15 -16.23
N ALA A 92 4.90 -13.39 -16.28
CA ALA A 92 5.93 -13.86 -15.36
C ALA A 92 7.26 -13.09 -15.52
N GLU A 93 7.56 -12.60 -16.72
CA GLU A 93 8.78 -11.83 -17.00
C GLU A 93 8.66 -10.37 -16.54
N ALA A 94 7.45 -9.85 -16.44
CA ALA A 94 7.19 -8.46 -16.10
C ALA A 94 6.96 -8.24 -14.60
N ALA A 95 6.59 -9.30 -13.87
CA ALA A 95 6.29 -9.31 -12.44
C ALA A 95 7.54 -9.48 -11.57
#